data_AF-A0A3M1YB76-F1
#
_entry.id   AF-A0A3M1YB76-F1
#
_cell.length_a   1.000
_cell.length_b   1.000
_cell.length_c   1.000
_cell.angle_alpha   90.00
_cell.angle_beta   90.00
_cell.angle_gamma   90.00
#
_symmetry.space_group_name_H-M   'P 1'
#
loop_
_entity.id
_entity.type
_entity.pdbx_description
1 polymer ?
#
loop_
_entity_poly.entity_id
_entity_poly.type
_entity_poly.pdbx_seq_one_letter_code
_entity_poly.pdbx_strand_id
1 'polypeptide(L)'
;MDKPTTQHKRPAWQRPEYGFIAWQMTLGYICNHRSPDAVLKLEAYPQNGQIMWAGAVSWGRVNEAVRDCETLAVALRDLWLEVERNHIIFGSPEDALRRPINYDDHEWLDVETLDVLQRLIWTIQTTMQTGWMLVLIYQPTEAPAMRVQTRLLANDNQMRAAGQGASLLDALRDLFRNATPLFSKLVNKDEYK
;
A
#
# COMPACT_ATOMS: atom_id res chain seq x y z
N MET A 1 1.85 -22.27 -51.41
CA MET A 1 0.93 -21.43 -50.62
C MET A 1 1.35 -21.58 -49.17
N ASP A 2 2.15 -20.65 -48.67
CA ASP A 2 2.63 -20.68 -47.29
C ASP A 2 1.53 -20.17 -46.36
N LYS A 3 1.26 -20.94 -45.30
CA LYS A 3 0.28 -20.55 -44.29
C LYS A 3 0.82 -19.36 -43.50
N PRO A 4 0.06 -18.27 -43.31
CA PRO A 4 0.47 -17.19 -42.43
C PRO A 4 0.62 -17.74 -41.02
N THR A 5 1.84 -17.69 -40.49
CA THR A 5 2.13 -18.06 -39.11
C THR A 5 1.80 -16.86 -38.24
N THR A 6 0.70 -16.94 -37.49
CA THR A 6 0.34 -15.94 -36.49
C THR A 6 1.39 -15.97 -35.38
N GLN A 7 2.37 -15.07 -35.43
CA GLN A 7 3.29 -14.85 -34.32
C GLN A 7 2.49 -14.15 -33.21
N HIS A 8 2.14 -14.88 -32.16
CA HIS A 8 1.71 -14.31 -30.88
C HIS A 8 2.91 -13.57 -30.26
N LYS A 9 3.18 -12.34 -30.72
CA LYS A 9 4.04 -11.42 -29.97
C LYS A 9 3.28 -11.09 -28.68
N ARG A 10 3.71 -11.69 -27.57
CA ARG A 10 3.30 -11.19 -26.24
C ARG A 10 3.68 -9.71 -26.19
N PRO A 11 2.76 -8.81 -25.79
CA PRO A 11 3.11 -7.40 -25.65
C PRO A 11 4.33 -7.30 -24.73
N ALA A 12 5.30 -6.47 -25.11
CA ALA A 12 6.43 -6.18 -24.25
C ALA A 12 5.88 -5.65 -22.92
N TRP A 13 6.31 -6.23 -21.81
CA TRP A 13 5.86 -5.80 -20.49
C TRP A 13 6.26 -4.34 -20.29
N GLN A 14 5.27 -3.45 -20.26
CA GLN A 14 5.50 -2.05 -19.97
C GLN A 14 5.64 -1.88 -18.45
N ARG A 15 6.58 -1.01 -18.06
CA ARG A 15 6.72 -0.58 -16.67
C ARG A 15 5.37 -0.01 -16.20
N PRO A 16 4.87 -0.38 -15.01
CA PRO A 16 3.63 0.18 -14.49
C PRO A 16 3.74 1.69 -14.34
N GLU A 17 2.64 2.39 -14.63
CA GLU A 17 2.56 3.86 -14.52
C GLU A 17 2.84 4.33 -13.08
N TYR A 18 2.33 3.61 -12.09
CA TYR A 18 2.46 3.99 -10.68
C TYR A 18 3.30 3.00 -9.86
N GLY A 19 4.09 3.53 -8.93
CA GLY A 19 5.00 2.75 -8.07
C GLY A 19 4.27 1.75 -7.18
N PHE A 20 3.08 2.09 -6.66
CA PHE A 20 2.27 1.14 -5.90
C PHE A 20 1.79 -0.04 -6.75
N ILE A 21 1.45 0.19 -8.03
CA ILE A 21 1.10 -0.90 -8.96
C ILE A 21 2.32 -1.80 -9.23
N ALA A 22 3.53 -1.22 -9.34
CA ALA A 22 4.75 -2.01 -9.44
C ALA A 22 4.99 -2.89 -8.21
N TRP A 23 4.69 -2.39 -7.00
CA TRP A 23 4.68 -3.21 -5.79
C TRP A 23 3.67 -4.35 -5.85
N GLN A 24 2.44 -4.07 -6.30
CA GLN A 24 1.41 -5.11 -6.47
C GLN A 24 1.84 -6.19 -7.46
N MET A 25 2.41 -5.81 -8.59
CA MET A 25 2.93 -6.75 -9.59
C MET A 25 4.12 -7.56 -9.06
N THR A 26 5.02 -6.92 -8.31
CA THR A 26 6.16 -7.58 -7.65
C THR A 26 5.68 -8.62 -6.64
N LEU A 27 4.71 -8.28 -5.80
CA LEU A 27 4.14 -9.23 -4.86
C LEU A 27 3.37 -10.35 -5.55
N GLY A 28 2.63 -10.05 -6.61
CA GLY A 28 2.02 -11.09 -7.44
C GLY A 28 3.06 -12.05 -8.03
N TYR A 29 4.22 -11.54 -8.44
CA TYR A 29 5.33 -12.37 -8.90
C TYR A 29 5.89 -13.25 -7.78
N ILE A 30 6.16 -12.67 -6.61
CA ILE A 30 6.64 -13.41 -5.43
C ILE A 30 5.63 -14.49 -5.02
N CYS A 31 4.34 -14.16 -5.02
CA CYS A 31 3.24 -15.08 -4.72
C CYS A 31 3.26 -16.31 -5.64
N ASN A 32 3.39 -16.09 -6.94
CA ASN A 32 3.35 -17.15 -7.94
C ASN A 32 4.63 -18.00 -8.03
N HIS A 33 5.79 -17.44 -7.67
CA HIS A 33 7.09 -18.10 -7.90
C HIS A 33 7.83 -18.49 -6.62
N ARG A 34 7.46 -17.93 -5.47
CA ARG A 34 8.22 -18.10 -4.21
C ARG A 34 7.34 -18.53 -3.05
N SER A 35 6.34 -17.74 -2.69
CA SER A 35 5.52 -18.00 -1.50
C SER A 35 4.15 -17.34 -1.56
N PRO A 36 3.04 -18.08 -1.40
CA PRO A 36 1.67 -17.54 -1.52
C PRO A 36 1.25 -16.58 -0.38
N ASP A 37 2.08 -16.47 0.65
CA ASP A 37 1.89 -15.59 1.82
C ASP A 37 2.54 -14.21 1.64
N ALA A 38 2.93 -13.84 0.41
CA ALA A 38 3.53 -12.55 0.11
C ALA A 38 2.59 -11.39 0.47
N VAL A 39 3.04 -10.47 1.33
CA VAL A 39 2.23 -9.35 1.84
C VAL A 39 3.06 -8.07 1.89
N LEU A 40 2.46 -6.95 1.50
CA LEU A 40 2.97 -5.60 1.76
C LEU A 40 2.09 -4.95 2.81
N LYS A 41 2.71 -4.38 3.83
CA LYS A 41 2.07 -3.62 4.89
C LYS A 41 2.66 -2.22 4.94
N LEU A 42 1.81 -1.21 5.02
CA LEU A 42 2.18 0.18 5.18
C LEU A 42 1.46 0.76 6.39
N GLU A 43 2.12 1.63 7.12
CA GLU A 43 1.56 2.29 8.30
C GLU A 43 1.80 3.79 8.19
N ALA A 44 0.77 4.58 8.50
CA ALA A 44 0.90 6.01 8.78
C ALA A 44 0.54 6.25 10.25
N TYR A 45 1.36 7.04 10.94
CA TYR A 45 1.16 7.34 12.36
C TYR A 45 1.73 8.73 12.70
N PRO A 46 1.19 9.41 13.72
CA PRO A 46 1.72 10.69 14.18
C PRO A 46 2.95 10.48 15.07
N GLN A 47 4.00 11.25 14.84
CA GLN A 47 5.19 11.31 15.69
C GLN A 47 5.75 12.73 15.68
N ASN A 48 6.00 13.30 16.86
CA ASN A 48 6.58 14.65 17.01
C ASN A 48 5.85 15.75 16.21
N GLY A 49 4.53 15.65 16.08
CA GLY A 49 3.70 16.62 15.34
C GLY A 49 3.72 16.46 13.81
N GLN A 50 4.39 15.43 13.30
CA GLN A 50 4.41 15.07 11.88
C GLN A 50 3.76 13.71 11.66
N ILE A 51 3.36 13.42 10.43
CA ILE A 51 2.89 12.08 10.03
C ILE A 51 4.08 11.33 9.46
N MET A 52 4.42 10.22 10.08
CA MET A 52 5.49 9.33 9.66
C MET A 52 4.92 8.07 9.02
N TRP A 53 5.73 7.45 8.18
CA TRP A 53 5.40 6.24 7.46
C TRP A 53 6.35 5.10 7.81
N ALA A 54 5.80 3.89 7.90
CA ALA A 54 6.54 2.65 7.93
C ALA A 54 6.05 1.72 6.82
N GLY A 55 6.95 0.87 6.34
CA GLY A 55 6.66 -0.15 5.33
C GLY A 55 7.28 -1.47 5.73
N ALA A 56 6.58 -2.56 5.49
CA ALA A 56 7.09 -3.90 5.67
C ALA A 56 6.60 -4.81 4.55
N VAL A 57 7.47 -5.71 4.10
CA VAL A 57 7.12 -6.75 3.14
C VAL A 57 7.59 -8.10 3.65
N SER A 58 6.72 -9.10 3.54
CA SER A 58 7.01 -10.44 4.04
C SER A 58 6.59 -11.51 3.04
N TRP A 59 7.36 -12.59 2.96
CA TRP A 59 7.02 -13.82 2.23
C TRP A 59 7.81 -15.00 2.82
N GLY A 60 7.15 -16.11 3.14
CA GLY A 60 7.76 -17.26 3.80
C GLY A 60 8.43 -16.88 5.13
N ARG A 61 9.77 -16.93 5.16
CA ARG A 61 10.58 -16.53 6.33
C ARG A 61 11.22 -15.15 6.20
N VAL A 62 11.02 -14.47 5.07
CA VAL A 62 11.57 -13.14 4.82
C VAL A 62 10.62 -12.09 5.38
N ASN A 63 11.19 -11.11 6.05
CA ASN A 63 10.49 -9.93 6.54
C ASN A 63 11.45 -8.75 6.50
N GLU A 64 11.24 -7.85 5.54
CA GLU A 64 12.00 -6.60 5.40
C GLU A 64 11.12 -5.44 5.85
N ALA A 65 11.71 -4.44 6.52
CA ALA A 65 10.95 -3.31 7.02
C ALA A 65 11.78 -2.02 7.08
N VAL A 66 11.09 -0.90 6.87
CA VAL A 66 11.56 0.46 7.07
C VAL A 66 10.58 1.21 7.96
N ARG A 67 11.05 2.22 8.69
CA ARG A 67 10.25 2.99 9.65
C ARG A 67 10.67 4.45 9.64
N ASP A 68 9.80 5.29 10.19
CA ASP A 68 10.05 6.71 10.42
C ASP A 68 10.44 7.45 9.13
N CYS A 69 9.80 7.08 8.01
CA CYS A 69 9.93 7.76 6.72
C CYS A 69 8.98 8.97 6.65
N GLU A 70 9.44 10.10 6.12
CA GLU A 70 8.63 11.33 6.07
C GLU A 70 7.45 11.25 5.10
N THR A 71 7.53 10.39 4.08
CA THR A 71 6.48 10.23 3.08
C THR A 71 6.27 8.76 2.72
N LEU A 72 5.08 8.45 2.20
CA LEU A 72 4.77 7.14 1.63
C LEU A 72 5.74 6.76 0.50
N ALA A 73 6.09 7.73 -0.35
CA ALA A 73 7.03 7.52 -1.46
C ALA A 73 8.41 7.07 -0.96
N VAL A 74 8.94 7.73 0.07
CA VAL A 74 10.21 7.35 0.72
C VAL A 74 10.09 5.96 1.34
N ALA A 75 9.02 5.67 2.08
CA ALA A 75 8.82 4.36 2.69
C ALA A 75 8.81 3.22 1.65
N LEU A 76 8.09 3.39 0.53
CA LEU A 76 8.02 2.38 -0.52
C LEU A 76 9.34 2.22 -1.28
N ARG A 77 10.05 3.32 -1.53
CA ARG A 77 11.37 3.32 -2.18
C ARG A 77 12.41 2.62 -1.32
N ASP A 78 12.53 3.02 -0.06
CA ASP A 78 13.53 2.50 0.86
C ASP A 78 13.27 1.03 1.18
N LEU A 79 11.99 0.64 1.30
CA LEU A 79 11.61 -0.77 1.45
C LEU A 79 12.08 -1.61 0.26
N TRP A 80 11.95 -1.09 -0.97
CA TRP A 80 12.44 -1.82 -2.15
C TRP A 80 13.96 -1.94 -2.16
N LEU A 81 14.67 -0.86 -1.80
CA LEU A 81 16.13 -0.89 -1.70
C LEU A 81 16.61 -1.95 -0.72
N GLU A 82 15.89 -2.16 0.38
CA GLU A 82 16.25 -3.20 1.35
C GLU A 82 15.95 -4.61 0.83
N VAL A 83 14.81 -4.79 0.16
CA VAL A 83 14.51 -6.05 -0.53
C VAL A 83 15.59 -6.39 -1.57
N GLU A 84 15.94 -5.45 -2.43
CA GLU A 84 16.90 -5.67 -3.53
C GLU A 84 18.31 -5.93 -3.02
N ARG A 85 18.70 -5.29 -1.91
CA ARG A 85 19.99 -5.53 -1.24
C ARG A 85 20.10 -6.96 -0.73
N ASN A 86 19.02 -7.49 -0.14
CA ASN A 86 19.06 -8.76 0.57
C ASN A 86 18.58 -9.95 -0.29
N HIS A 87 17.83 -9.70 -1.37
CA HIS A 87 17.14 -10.76 -2.12
C HIS A 87 17.17 -10.55 -3.63
N ILE A 88 17.54 -11.60 -4.35
CA ILE A 88 17.30 -11.70 -5.80
C ILE A 88 15.87 -12.17 -6.00
N ILE A 89 14.94 -11.28 -6.37
CA ILE A 89 13.52 -11.61 -6.55
C ILE A 89 13.22 -12.20 -7.93
N PHE A 90 13.66 -11.53 -8.99
CA PHE A 90 13.29 -11.86 -10.37
C PHE A 90 14.29 -12.82 -11.01
N GLY A 91 13.77 -13.84 -11.71
CA GLY A 91 14.58 -14.85 -12.40
C GLY A 91 15.12 -14.40 -13.76
N SER A 92 14.53 -13.39 -14.39
CA SER A 92 14.94 -12.88 -15.69
C SER A 92 14.93 -11.35 -15.78
N PRO A 93 15.65 -10.74 -16.75
CA PRO A 93 15.59 -9.31 -17.02
C PRO A 93 14.20 -8.81 -17.38
N GLU A 94 13.42 -9.60 -18.14
CA GLU A 94 12.03 -9.25 -18.48
C GLU A 94 11.16 -9.19 -17.23
N ASP A 95 11.42 -10.06 -16.25
CA ASP A 95 10.68 -10.05 -15.00
C ASP A 95 11.01 -8.85 -14.12
N ALA A 96 12.25 -8.39 -14.18
CA ALA A 96 12.75 -7.22 -13.48
C ALA A 96 12.11 -5.89 -13.93
N LEU A 97 11.35 -5.87 -15.03
CA LEU A 97 10.57 -4.69 -15.44
C LEU A 97 9.45 -4.33 -14.44
N ARG A 98 9.13 -5.23 -13.50
CA ARG A 98 8.12 -5.02 -12.45
C ARG A 98 8.67 -4.34 -11.20
N ARG A 99 9.98 -4.09 -11.13
CA ARG A 99 10.62 -3.49 -9.95
C ARG A 99 9.97 -2.15 -9.56
N PRO A 100 9.60 -1.94 -8.29
CA PRO A 100 9.08 -0.66 -7.82
C PRO A 100 10.23 0.35 -7.56
N ILE A 101 10.99 0.67 -8.62
CA ILE A 101 12.15 1.57 -8.55
C ILE A 101 12.07 2.68 -9.61
N ASN A 102 12.79 3.78 -9.40
CA ASN A 102 12.89 4.94 -10.29
C ASN A 102 11.57 5.68 -10.52
N TYR A 103 10.66 5.66 -9.54
CA TYR A 103 9.46 6.48 -9.50
C TYR A 103 9.76 7.79 -8.76
N ASP A 104 9.39 8.91 -9.38
CA ASP A 104 9.37 10.21 -8.71
C ASP A 104 8.30 10.22 -7.61
N ASP A 105 8.40 11.16 -6.67
CA ASP A 105 7.51 11.18 -5.50
C ASP A 105 6.01 11.27 -5.86
N HIS A 106 5.68 11.89 -6.99
CA HIS A 106 4.31 12.05 -7.50
C HIS A 106 3.82 10.86 -8.34
N GLU A 107 4.70 9.90 -8.67
CA GLU A 107 4.36 8.72 -9.49
C GLU A 107 4.07 7.48 -8.64
N TRP A 108 4.04 7.58 -7.31
CA TRP A 108 3.79 6.42 -6.45
C TRP A 108 2.34 5.99 -6.41
N LEU A 109 1.42 6.95 -6.49
CA LEU A 109 -0.02 6.76 -6.50
C LEU A 109 -0.64 7.61 -7.61
N ASP A 110 -1.75 7.16 -8.15
CA ASP A 110 -2.59 8.02 -8.99
C ASP A 110 -3.20 9.17 -8.17
N VAL A 111 -3.60 10.23 -8.87
CA VAL A 111 -4.08 11.48 -8.26
C VAL A 111 -5.32 11.25 -7.38
N GLU A 112 -6.23 10.37 -7.80
CA GLU A 112 -7.48 10.10 -7.09
C GLU A 112 -7.22 9.35 -5.78
N THR A 113 -6.39 8.30 -5.84
CA THR A 113 -5.97 7.55 -4.65
C THR A 113 -5.22 8.44 -3.66
N LEU A 114 -4.33 9.31 -4.15
CA LEU A 114 -3.58 10.23 -3.30
C LEU A 114 -4.49 11.23 -2.59
N ASP A 115 -5.44 11.85 -3.30
CA ASP A 115 -6.39 12.81 -2.71
C ASP A 115 -7.24 12.16 -1.61
N VAL A 116 -7.78 10.96 -1.85
CA VAL A 116 -8.58 10.24 -0.84
C VAL A 116 -7.73 9.87 0.38
N LEU A 117 -6.50 9.40 0.17
CA LEU A 117 -5.59 9.05 1.26
C LEU A 117 -5.24 10.28 2.12
N GLN A 118 -4.89 11.41 1.47
CA GLN A 118 -4.55 12.65 2.16
C GLN A 118 -5.73 13.18 2.96
N ARG A 119 -6.95 13.20 2.39
CA ARG A 119 -8.16 13.62 3.11
C ARG A 119 -8.45 12.73 4.31
N LEU A 120 -8.32 11.42 4.17
CA LEU A 120 -8.50 10.48 5.27
C LEU A 120 -7.50 10.76 6.40
N ILE A 121 -6.20 10.85 6.07
CA ILE A 121 -5.14 11.14 7.05
C ILE A 121 -5.36 12.48 7.73
N TRP A 122 -5.68 13.54 6.98
CA TRP A 122 -5.97 14.86 7.53
C TRP A 122 -7.16 14.82 8.50
N THR A 123 -8.23 14.09 8.14
CA THR A 123 -9.42 13.94 8.99
C THR A 123 -9.07 13.21 10.29
N ILE A 124 -8.31 12.11 10.20
CA ILE A 124 -7.86 11.37 11.38
C ILE A 124 -6.96 12.25 12.26
N GLN A 125 -5.98 12.94 11.68
CA GLN A 125 -5.05 13.79 12.40
C GLN A 125 -5.77 14.94 13.12
N THR A 126 -6.74 15.57 12.45
CA THR A 126 -7.51 16.68 13.03
C THR A 126 -8.39 16.20 14.19
N THR A 127 -8.97 15.01 14.09
CA THR A 127 -9.93 14.50 15.08
C THR A 127 -9.28 13.76 16.26
N MET A 128 -8.12 13.13 16.06
CA MET A 128 -7.48 12.28 17.08
C MET A 128 -6.16 12.86 17.60
N GLN A 129 -5.49 13.72 16.83
CA GLN A 129 -4.18 14.36 17.09
C GLN A 129 -3.00 13.38 17.27
N THR A 130 -3.11 12.40 18.18
CA THR A 130 -2.07 11.42 18.50
C THR A 130 -2.69 10.03 18.77
N GLY A 131 -1.85 9.01 18.94
CA GLY A 131 -2.31 7.68 19.37
C GLY A 131 -3.17 6.92 18.35
N TRP A 132 -3.13 7.34 17.08
CA TRP A 132 -3.78 6.66 15.95
C TRP A 132 -2.75 6.02 15.03
N MET A 133 -3.16 4.99 14.31
CA MET A 133 -2.37 4.36 13.25
C MET A 133 -3.30 3.94 12.12
N LEU A 134 -2.98 4.36 10.90
CA LEU A 134 -3.62 3.88 9.68
C LEU A 134 -2.75 2.76 9.11
N VAL A 135 -3.31 1.56 9.00
CA VAL A 135 -2.61 0.39 8.43
C VAL A 135 -3.23 0.07 7.07
N LEU A 136 -2.39 -0.09 6.05
CA LEU A 136 -2.75 -0.55 4.71
C LEU A 136 -2.05 -1.89 4.48
N ILE A 137 -2.79 -2.89 4.02
CA ILE A 137 -2.28 -4.23 3.75
C ILE A 137 -2.67 -4.59 2.33
N TYR A 138 -1.70 -4.97 1.51
CA TYR A 138 -1.93 -5.59 0.21
C TYR A 138 -1.45 -7.04 0.22
N GLN A 139 -2.32 -7.94 -0.21
CA GLN A 139 -2.03 -9.34 -0.42
C GLN A 139 -2.57 -9.77 -1.80
N PRO A 140 -1.75 -10.39 -2.68
CA PRO A 140 -2.20 -10.89 -3.96
C PRO A 140 -3.03 -12.16 -3.75
N THR A 141 -4.34 -12.00 -3.54
CA THR A 141 -5.30 -13.09 -3.37
C THR A 141 -6.19 -13.25 -4.60
N GLU A 142 -6.78 -14.45 -4.75
CA GLU A 142 -7.74 -14.74 -5.82
C GLU A 142 -9.05 -13.96 -5.65
N ALA A 143 -9.46 -13.68 -4.41
CA ALA A 143 -10.66 -12.91 -4.08
C ALA A 143 -10.37 -11.41 -4.16
N PRO A 144 -10.76 -10.70 -5.25
CA PRO A 144 -10.29 -9.33 -5.47
C PRO A 144 -10.68 -8.39 -4.34
N ALA A 145 -11.91 -8.50 -3.81
CA ALA A 145 -12.41 -7.68 -2.71
C ALA A 145 -11.59 -7.76 -1.40
N MET A 146 -10.73 -8.78 -1.26
CA MET A 146 -9.89 -8.99 -0.08
C MET A 146 -8.41 -8.61 -0.31
N ARG A 147 -8.05 -8.13 -1.51
CA ARG A 147 -6.64 -7.86 -1.87
C ARG A 147 -6.06 -6.70 -1.10
N VAL A 148 -6.84 -5.64 -0.90
CA VAL A 148 -6.43 -4.51 -0.08
C VAL A 148 -7.32 -4.46 1.16
N GLN A 149 -6.69 -4.39 2.32
CA GLN A 149 -7.33 -4.14 3.60
C GLN A 149 -6.76 -2.88 4.20
N THR A 150 -7.61 -2.07 4.80
CA THR A 150 -7.22 -0.85 5.51
C THR A 150 -7.83 -0.86 6.90
N ARG A 151 -7.09 -0.37 7.89
CA ARG A 151 -7.54 -0.39 9.29
C ARG A 151 -7.13 0.91 9.96
N LEU A 152 -8.06 1.50 10.71
CA LEU A 152 -7.78 2.60 11.63
C LEU A 152 -7.73 2.04 13.06
N LEU A 153 -6.57 2.15 13.69
CA LEU A 153 -6.34 1.77 15.08
C LEU A 153 -6.23 3.03 15.94
N ALA A 154 -6.80 3.02 17.15
CA ALA A 154 -6.61 4.10 18.13
C ALA A 154 -6.94 3.70 19.57
N ASN A 155 -6.29 4.35 20.53
CA ASN A 155 -6.28 4.03 21.96
C ASN A 155 -5.84 2.57 22.20
N ASP A 156 -4.54 2.36 22.37
CA ASP A 156 -3.91 1.04 22.63
C ASP A 156 -4.15 0.01 21.52
N ASN A 157 -3.98 0.41 20.26
CA ASN A 157 -4.13 -0.46 19.09
C ASN A 157 -5.53 -1.10 18.93
N GLN A 158 -6.55 -0.57 19.58
CA GLN A 158 -7.91 -1.02 19.34
C GLN A 158 -8.38 -0.59 17.95
N MET A 159 -8.89 -1.56 17.18
CA MET A 159 -9.46 -1.30 15.87
C MET A 159 -10.73 -0.47 16.02
N ARG A 160 -10.77 0.65 15.30
CA ARG A 160 -11.91 1.57 15.31
C ARG A 160 -12.77 1.43 14.06
N ALA A 161 -12.12 1.29 12.91
CA ALA A 161 -12.77 1.06 11.63
C ALA A 161 -11.86 0.23 10.73
N ALA A 162 -12.47 -0.44 9.75
CA ALA A 162 -11.77 -1.17 8.71
C ALA A 162 -12.43 -0.89 7.35
N GLY A 163 -11.65 -1.01 6.29
CA GLY A 163 -12.11 -1.01 4.92
C GLY A 163 -11.42 -2.11 4.12
N GLN A 164 -12.03 -2.51 3.02
CA GLN A 164 -11.43 -3.49 2.11
C GLN A 164 -11.88 -3.25 0.67
N GLY A 165 -11.09 -3.74 -0.29
CA GLY A 165 -11.42 -3.58 -1.70
C GLY A 165 -10.45 -4.24 -2.65
N ALA A 166 -10.81 -4.20 -3.94
CA ALA A 166 -9.99 -4.70 -5.03
C ALA A 166 -8.77 -3.81 -5.33
N SER A 167 -8.89 -2.52 -5.02
CA SER A 167 -7.84 -1.52 -5.16
C SER A 167 -7.62 -0.77 -3.84
N LEU A 168 -6.53 0.00 -3.77
CA LEU A 168 -6.25 0.86 -2.63
C LEU A 168 -7.33 1.94 -2.48
N LEU A 169 -7.75 2.54 -3.59
CA LEU A 169 -8.83 3.52 -3.62
C LEU A 169 -10.14 2.97 -3.03
N ASP A 170 -10.55 1.76 -3.43
CA ASP A 170 -11.78 1.13 -2.91
C ASP A 170 -11.70 0.92 -1.39
N ALA A 171 -10.58 0.40 -0.92
CA ALA A 171 -10.39 0.12 0.50
C ALA A 171 -10.28 1.41 1.34
N LEU A 172 -9.71 2.49 0.79
CA LEU A 172 -9.68 3.80 1.46
C LEU A 172 -11.07 4.43 1.52
N ARG A 173 -11.85 4.37 0.43
CA ARG A 173 -13.24 4.85 0.40
C ARG A 173 -14.12 4.10 1.39
N ASP A 174 -14.00 2.78 1.43
CA ASP A 174 -14.74 1.94 2.36
C ASP A 174 -14.37 2.27 3.82
N LEU A 175 -13.08 2.40 4.12
CA LEU A 175 -12.62 2.81 5.45
C LEU A 175 -13.14 4.19 5.85
N PHE A 176 -13.07 5.18 4.94
CA PHE A 176 -13.56 6.53 5.22
C PHE A 176 -15.06 6.53 5.57
N ARG A 177 -15.87 5.79 4.80
CA ARG A 177 -17.29 5.60 5.07
C ARG A 177 -17.52 4.95 6.44
N ASN A 178 -16.78 3.89 6.75
CA ASN A 178 -16.93 3.15 8.00
C ASN A 178 -16.41 3.93 9.22
N ALA A 179 -15.46 4.84 9.03
CA ALA A 179 -14.92 5.71 10.07
C ALA A 179 -15.76 6.97 10.32
N THR A 180 -16.63 7.35 9.39
CA THR A 180 -17.46 8.58 9.49
C THR A 180 -18.20 8.72 10.83
N PRO A 181 -18.89 7.68 11.36
CA PRO A 181 -19.59 7.79 12.65
C PRO A 181 -18.65 8.05 13.84
N LEU A 182 -17.38 7.67 13.74
CA LEU A 182 -16.38 7.92 14.78
C LEU A 182 -15.99 9.40 14.81
N PHE A 183 -15.76 9.98 13.64
CA PHE A 183 -15.37 11.38 13.51
C PHE A 183 -16.49 12.30 14.05
N SER A 184 -17.75 12.03 13.71
CA SER A 184 -18.89 12.81 14.23
C SER A 184 -19.00 12.76 15.76
N LYS A 185 -18.69 11.61 16.39
CA LYS A 185 -18.74 11.47 17.86
C LYS A 185 -17.62 12.21 18.58
N LEU A 186 -16.45 12.33 17.96
CA LEU A 186 -15.30 13.01 18.55
C LEU A 186 -15.48 14.53 18.49
N VAL A 187 -15.94 15.06 17.36
CA VAL A 187 -16.24 16.50 17.20
C VAL A 187 -17.24 16.97 18.26
N ASN A 188 -18.32 16.22 18.49
CA ASN A 188 -19.33 16.60 19.47
C ASN A 188 -18.85 16.51 20.93
N LYS A 189 -17.77 15.78 21.24
CA LYS A 189 -17.25 15.69 22.62
C LYS A 189 -16.42 16.90 23.02
N ASP A 190 -15.81 17.58 22.05
CA ASP A 190 -14.98 18.75 22.29
C ASP A 190 -15.81 20.03 22.46
N GLU A 191 -17.08 20.04 22.01
CA GLU A 191 -18.00 21.17 22.24
C GLU A 191 -18.56 21.25 23.67
N TYR A 192 -18.33 20.24 24.52
CA TYR A 192 -18.84 20.18 25.90
C TYR A 192 -17.74 20.19 26.98
N LYS A 193 -16.53 20.61 26.64
CA LYS A 193 -15.43 20.83 27.59
C LYS A 193 -15.05 22.31 27.62
#